data_AF-A0A968UC76-F1
#
_entry.id   AF-A0A968UC76-F1
#
_cell.length_a   1.000
_cell.length_b   1.000
_cell.length_c   1.000
_cell.angle_alpha   90.00
_cell.angle_beta   90.00
_cell.angle_gamma   90.00
#
_symmetry.space_group_name_H-M   'P 1'
#
loop_
_entity.id
_entity.type
_entity.pdbx_description
1 polymer ?
#
loop_
_entity_poly.entity_id
_entity_poly.type
_entity_poly.pdbx_seq_one_letter_code
_entity_poly.pdbx_strand_id
1 'polypeptide(L)'
;MTGEELRPGGDYSRRDFEGWDLSNLDLNHVNLCGANLRNANLRNTNLQYAKLAQANLEEADLFCANLEYSILNGANFYRATLQNARLGGSKLLNTVFEQADLEQTDLSDSDLAGANLARSNLKQAKLSCAILSGAYLKETCLDGANLEQAELQGAFLKNASLRHANLNRAKLTRARFREADFTAARIHQADLQGAYLNHAILIRAELNESNIQGASLKGARLQNATLINTNLDRTNLVAANLDNANLTGAKLNGADLSDASLYQAKLLRVELSGAILDCANLRAAQLTNASLYRADLGDADLTGARLEQVQLNRSYLGGANLSGAVITEANLGGASLLHACLVDAVLTGTSFRRTYLRHTTFENSTIDAVDFTSADLTNVNFDGVTTANNAVFRNNLGLSKVQKLALEEKGASVNDGLYPNASAKNFQADAVERFIESAQMDAQDRLTDLHNALKRLTVAINWLRSCHQKVEERGALNQATALYEEIFAAELDFEQRQQRNLNYENQLVLLGQHNDLATTIQYFLSFLEEIRLDVANCSDRNRTLDAIGAYLCSRHWPKAISPDPPAEFVADYLATSAYDWQVREDEELLNGDDELVEFSDNDVANIQRLIEDICSESLADSEISYVQEEE
;
A
#
# COMPACT_ATOMS: atom_id res chain seq x y z
N MET A 1 29.57 -33.14 40.40
CA MET A 1 30.37 -32.59 41.52
C MET A 1 29.56 -31.46 42.14
N THR A 2 29.60 -31.29 43.47
CA THR A 2 28.78 -30.28 44.17
C THR A 2 29.55 -28.98 44.32
N GLY A 3 28.86 -27.84 44.17
CA GLY A 3 29.45 -26.50 44.30
C GLY A 3 29.62 -25.97 45.72
N GLU A 4 29.57 -26.80 46.76
CA GLU A 4 29.53 -26.36 48.17
C GLU A 4 30.75 -25.53 48.62
N GLU A 5 31.86 -25.62 47.90
CA GLU A 5 33.08 -24.84 48.15
C GLU A 5 33.06 -23.45 47.49
N LEU A 6 32.13 -23.21 46.57
CA LEU A 6 31.99 -21.91 45.91
C LEU A 6 31.47 -20.87 46.92
N ARG A 7 31.96 -19.64 46.77
CA ARG A 7 31.63 -18.53 47.66
C ARG A 7 31.22 -17.30 46.84
N PRO A 8 30.30 -16.47 47.38
CA PRO A 8 30.09 -15.09 46.98
C PRO A 8 31.38 -14.34 46.62
N GLY A 9 31.38 -13.63 45.50
CA GLY A 9 32.51 -12.80 45.05
C GLY A 9 33.78 -13.58 44.67
N GLY A 10 33.77 -14.91 44.71
CA GLY A 10 34.91 -15.74 44.34
C GLY A 10 35.27 -15.63 42.86
N ASP A 11 36.54 -15.84 42.53
CA ASP A 11 37.01 -15.90 41.13
C ASP A 11 37.18 -17.34 40.67
N TYR A 12 36.32 -17.72 39.73
CA TYR A 12 36.26 -19.03 39.11
C TYR A 12 36.23 -18.89 37.58
N SER A 13 36.79 -17.80 37.05
CA SER A 13 36.86 -17.56 35.61
C SER A 13 37.56 -18.72 34.88
N ARG A 14 37.03 -19.06 33.70
CA ARG A 14 37.52 -20.13 32.80
C ARG A 14 37.58 -21.54 33.42
N ARG A 15 36.96 -21.76 34.59
CA ARG A 15 36.86 -23.10 35.17
C ARG A 15 35.80 -23.93 34.46
N ASP A 16 35.96 -25.24 34.59
CA ASP A 16 35.02 -26.22 34.08
C ASP A 16 34.08 -26.71 35.18
N PHE A 17 32.80 -26.44 34.97
CA PHE A 17 31.67 -26.78 35.82
C PHE A 17 30.62 -27.59 35.04
N GLU A 18 31.01 -28.24 33.94
CA GLU A 18 30.08 -29.02 33.13
C GLU A 18 29.35 -30.09 33.95
N GLY A 19 28.02 -30.05 33.92
CA GLY A 19 27.16 -30.99 34.65
C GLY A 19 27.23 -30.86 36.18
N TRP A 20 27.80 -29.79 36.73
CA TRP A 20 27.84 -29.58 38.18
C TRP A 20 26.45 -29.22 38.73
N ASP A 21 26.20 -29.63 39.97
CA ASP A 21 25.05 -29.16 40.72
C ASP A 21 25.44 -27.96 41.57
N LEU A 22 24.95 -26.80 41.12
CA LEU A 22 25.16 -25.48 41.71
C LEU A 22 23.82 -24.88 42.20
N SER A 23 22.77 -25.69 42.26
CA SER A 23 21.43 -25.24 42.61
C SER A 23 21.35 -24.69 44.03
N ASN A 24 20.52 -23.68 44.23
CA ASN A 24 20.26 -23.02 45.52
C ASN A 24 21.49 -22.36 46.18
N LEU A 25 22.63 -22.28 45.48
CA LEU A 25 23.82 -21.59 46.00
C LEU A 25 23.65 -20.08 45.94
N ASP A 26 24.27 -19.39 46.91
CA ASP A 26 24.50 -17.95 46.83
C ASP A 26 25.87 -17.68 46.22
N LEU A 27 25.85 -17.22 44.97
CA LEU A 27 27.01 -16.89 44.15
C LEU A 27 26.94 -15.43 43.68
N ASN A 28 26.38 -14.53 44.49
CA ASN A 28 26.36 -13.12 44.15
C ASN A 28 27.78 -12.57 43.93
N HIS A 29 27.92 -11.61 43.00
CA HIS A 29 29.19 -10.99 42.61
C HIS A 29 30.29 -11.95 42.11
N VAL A 30 30.00 -13.25 41.91
CA VAL A 30 30.99 -14.24 41.50
C VAL A 30 31.57 -13.89 40.12
N ASN A 31 32.85 -14.19 39.89
CA ASN A 31 33.46 -14.12 38.57
C ASN A 31 33.51 -15.51 37.93
N LEU A 32 32.68 -15.72 36.92
CA LEU A 32 32.57 -16.91 36.07
C LEU A 32 32.85 -16.56 34.59
N CYS A 33 33.58 -15.48 34.31
CA CYS A 33 33.91 -15.09 32.93
C CYS A 33 34.59 -16.25 32.19
N GLY A 34 34.03 -16.62 31.04
CA GLY A 34 34.53 -17.73 30.20
C GLY A 34 34.45 -19.11 30.83
N ALA A 35 33.73 -19.29 31.95
CA ALA A 35 33.56 -20.60 32.57
C ALA A 35 32.70 -21.54 31.69
N ASN A 36 32.98 -22.84 31.74
CA ASN A 36 32.14 -23.85 31.12
C ASN A 36 31.09 -24.33 32.13
N LEU A 37 29.84 -23.94 31.95
CA LEU A 37 28.67 -24.29 32.76
C LEU A 37 27.68 -25.14 31.94
N ARG A 38 28.16 -25.79 30.86
CA ARG A 38 27.32 -26.65 30.02
C ARG A 38 26.62 -27.70 30.89
N ASN A 39 25.33 -27.93 30.68
CA ASN A 39 24.53 -28.89 31.45
C ASN A 39 24.53 -28.69 32.99
N ALA A 40 25.02 -27.55 33.50
CA ALA A 40 25.05 -27.31 34.94
C ALA A 40 23.63 -27.06 35.47
N ASN A 41 23.36 -27.54 36.68
CA ASN A 41 22.14 -27.23 37.41
C ASN A 41 22.35 -25.96 38.25
N LEU A 42 21.70 -24.86 37.86
CA LEU A 42 21.74 -23.54 38.47
C LEU A 42 20.35 -23.11 38.99
N ARG A 43 19.46 -24.08 39.24
CA ARG A 43 18.10 -23.80 39.70
C ARG A 43 18.11 -23.03 41.01
N ASN A 44 17.32 -21.96 41.08
CA ASN A 44 17.22 -21.06 42.24
C ASN A 44 18.57 -20.46 42.72
N THR A 45 19.63 -20.52 41.92
CA THR A 45 20.94 -20.00 42.30
C THR A 45 20.91 -18.47 42.26
N ASN A 46 21.50 -17.83 43.26
CA ASN A 46 21.67 -16.37 43.27
C ASN A 46 22.98 -15.98 42.59
N LEU A 47 22.89 -15.45 41.38
CA LEU A 47 23.97 -14.91 40.55
C LEU A 47 23.84 -13.39 40.37
N GLN A 48 23.17 -12.69 41.30
CA GLN A 48 23.03 -11.25 41.22
C GLN A 48 24.40 -10.57 41.15
N TYR A 49 24.58 -9.60 40.24
CA TYR A 49 25.85 -8.92 39.97
C TYR A 49 27.02 -9.82 39.56
N ALA A 50 26.78 -11.09 39.21
CA ALA A 50 27.83 -12.00 38.76
C ALA A 50 28.41 -11.57 37.40
N LYS A 51 29.67 -11.92 37.15
CA LYS A 51 30.33 -11.73 35.85
C LYS A 51 30.38 -13.07 35.14
N LEU A 52 29.64 -13.21 34.05
CA LEU A 52 29.50 -14.41 33.24
C LEU A 52 29.79 -14.13 31.76
N ALA A 53 30.50 -13.04 31.46
CA ALA A 53 30.83 -12.69 30.08
C ALA A 53 31.55 -13.87 29.40
N GLN A 54 31.10 -14.23 28.19
CA GLN A 54 31.62 -15.36 27.40
C GLN A 54 31.50 -16.74 28.08
N ALA A 55 30.73 -16.89 29.16
CA ALA A 55 30.50 -18.19 29.79
C ALA A 55 29.67 -19.10 28.86
N ASN A 56 29.94 -20.40 28.90
CA ASN A 56 29.16 -21.40 28.17
C ASN A 56 28.10 -21.99 29.10
N LEU A 57 26.85 -21.59 28.93
CA LEU A 57 25.66 -22.06 29.67
C LEU A 57 24.75 -22.92 28.78
N GLU A 58 25.30 -23.52 27.72
CA GLU A 58 24.55 -24.40 26.83
C GLU A 58 23.88 -25.54 27.62
N GLU A 59 22.58 -25.73 27.38
CA GLU A 59 21.74 -26.76 28.05
C GLU A 59 21.73 -26.67 29.59
N ALA A 60 22.18 -25.55 30.18
CA ALA A 60 22.13 -25.35 31.63
C ALA A 60 20.69 -25.11 32.12
N ASP A 61 20.40 -25.53 33.36
CA ASP A 61 19.11 -25.32 34.00
C ASP A 61 19.18 -24.15 34.99
N LEU A 62 18.68 -22.99 34.58
CA LEU A 62 18.59 -21.76 35.36
C LEU A 62 17.16 -21.46 35.83
N PHE A 63 16.28 -22.46 35.93
CA PHE A 63 14.91 -22.25 36.39
C PHE A 63 14.89 -21.48 37.73
N CYS A 64 14.13 -20.38 37.78
CA CYS A 64 14.04 -19.48 38.94
C CYS A 64 15.39 -18.90 39.45
N ALA A 65 16.47 -18.95 38.66
CA ALA A 65 17.74 -18.35 39.05
C ALA A 65 17.64 -16.81 39.06
N ASN A 66 18.41 -16.17 39.94
CA ASN A 66 18.49 -14.71 40.01
C ASN A 66 19.81 -14.24 39.38
N LEU A 67 19.75 -13.64 38.19
CA LEU A 67 20.89 -13.04 37.48
C LEU A 67 20.73 -11.53 37.30
N GLU A 68 19.94 -10.86 38.15
CA GLU A 68 19.76 -9.41 38.06
C GLU A 68 21.10 -8.66 38.09
N TYR A 69 21.23 -7.64 37.23
CA TYR A 69 22.42 -6.80 37.10
C TYR A 69 23.74 -7.55 36.83
N SER A 70 23.67 -8.80 36.38
CA SER A 70 24.85 -9.57 35.97
C SER A 70 25.41 -9.09 34.63
N ILE A 71 26.69 -9.39 34.38
CA ILE A 71 27.38 -9.10 33.12
C ILE A 71 27.54 -10.40 32.35
N LEU A 72 26.74 -10.57 31.30
CA LEU A 72 26.58 -11.80 30.53
C LEU A 72 26.97 -11.63 29.05
N ASN A 73 27.58 -10.51 28.68
CA ASN A 73 27.95 -10.21 27.28
C ASN A 73 28.64 -11.40 26.60
N GLY A 74 28.11 -11.83 25.46
CA GLY A 74 28.62 -12.95 24.66
C GLY A 74 28.48 -14.33 25.31
N ALA A 75 27.73 -14.48 26.41
CA ALA A 75 27.44 -15.78 27.00
C ALA A 75 26.55 -16.64 26.07
N ASN A 76 26.75 -17.96 26.13
CA ASN A 76 26.00 -18.93 25.33
C ASN A 76 24.96 -19.65 26.18
N PHE A 77 23.68 -19.38 25.94
CA PHE A 77 22.51 -20.04 26.55
C PHE A 77 21.78 -20.95 25.55
N TYR A 78 22.45 -21.44 24.52
CA TYR A 78 21.84 -22.35 23.55
C TYR A 78 21.09 -23.50 24.27
N ARG A 79 19.78 -23.62 24.01
CA ARG A 79 18.89 -24.62 24.62
C ARG A 79 18.85 -24.64 26.16
N ALA A 80 19.28 -23.57 26.82
CA ALA A 80 19.20 -23.44 28.28
C ALA A 80 17.75 -23.23 28.75
N THR A 81 17.45 -23.61 29.99
CA THR A 81 16.16 -23.35 30.65
C THR A 81 16.29 -22.15 31.56
N LEU A 82 15.55 -21.07 31.30
CA LEU A 82 15.52 -19.82 32.08
C LEU A 82 14.11 -19.47 32.55
N GLN A 83 13.16 -20.40 32.50
CA GLN A 83 11.79 -20.15 32.94
C GLN A 83 11.77 -19.54 34.34
N ASN A 84 11.00 -18.46 34.51
CA ASN A 84 10.91 -17.69 35.76
C ASN A 84 12.23 -17.12 36.31
N ALA A 85 13.33 -17.17 35.56
CA ALA A 85 14.58 -16.53 35.98
C ALA A 85 14.44 -15.00 35.97
N ARG A 86 15.27 -14.33 36.77
CA ARG A 86 15.32 -12.86 36.85
C ARG A 86 16.62 -12.38 36.25
N LEU A 87 16.55 -11.67 35.14
CA LEU A 87 17.67 -11.05 34.42
C LEU A 87 17.52 -9.53 34.31
N GLY A 88 16.68 -8.92 35.14
CA GLY A 88 16.42 -7.48 35.14
C GLY A 88 17.71 -6.65 35.24
N GLY A 89 17.86 -5.66 34.37
CA GLY A 89 19.03 -4.77 34.33
C GLY A 89 20.36 -5.43 33.95
N SER A 90 20.37 -6.69 33.52
CA SER A 90 21.58 -7.41 33.13
C SER A 90 22.14 -6.92 31.78
N LYS A 91 23.43 -7.19 31.55
CA LYS A 91 24.11 -6.90 30.28
C LYS A 91 24.22 -8.17 29.46
N LEU A 92 23.46 -8.24 28.38
CA LEU A 92 23.25 -9.42 27.52
C LEU A 92 23.68 -9.15 26.07
N LEU A 93 24.60 -8.21 25.84
CA LEU A 93 25.03 -7.84 24.49
C LEU A 93 25.60 -9.06 23.76
N ASN A 94 25.13 -9.29 22.53
CA ASN A 94 25.56 -10.41 21.67
C ASN A 94 25.49 -11.79 22.34
N THR A 95 24.55 -11.99 23.28
CA THR A 95 24.29 -13.30 23.88
C THR A 95 23.59 -14.24 22.91
N VAL A 96 23.78 -15.54 23.11
CA VAL A 96 23.09 -16.58 22.32
C VAL A 96 22.03 -17.24 23.18
N PHE A 97 20.76 -16.96 22.90
CA PHE A 97 19.57 -17.58 23.48
C PHE A 97 18.85 -18.50 22.49
N GLU A 98 19.48 -18.89 21.39
CA GLU A 98 18.85 -19.71 20.37
C GLU A 98 18.28 -21.00 20.99
N GLN A 99 17.00 -21.27 20.72
CA GLN A 99 16.24 -22.40 21.27
C GLN A 99 16.15 -22.47 22.82
N ALA A 100 16.51 -21.40 23.53
CA ALA A 100 16.36 -21.33 24.98
C ALA A 100 14.89 -21.18 25.39
N ASP A 101 14.55 -21.65 26.58
CA ASP A 101 13.23 -21.45 27.18
C ASP A 101 13.26 -20.33 28.21
N LEU A 102 12.73 -19.16 27.84
CA LEU A 102 12.63 -17.94 28.63
C LEU A 102 11.17 -17.60 28.99
N GLU A 103 10.30 -18.60 29.07
CA GLU A 103 8.91 -18.38 29.46
C GLU A 103 8.83 -17.71 30.85
N GLN A 104 8.07 -16.61 30.94
CA GLN A 104 7.89 -15.82 32.16
C GLN A 104 9.18 -15.26 32.77
N THR A 105 10.30 -15.27 32.04
CA THR A 105 11.56 -14.66 32.48
C THR A 105 11.42 -13.15 32.60
N ASP A 106 12.05 -12.56 33.63
CA ASP A 106 12.13 -11.11 33.79
C ASP A 106 13.40 -10.57 33.13
N LEU A 107 13.26 -9.93 31.99
CA LEU A 107 14.31 -9.26 31.20
C LEU A 107 14.14 -7.73 31.21
N SER A 108 13.36 -7.19 32.16
CA SER A 108 13.08 -5.75 32.23
C SER A 108 14.37 -4.94 32.36
N ASP A 109 14.48 -3.81 31.66
CA ASP A 109 15.65 -2.93 31.67
C ASP A 109 16.99 -3.58 31.24
N SER A 110 16.96 -4.79 30.70
CA SER A 110 18.18 -5.50 30.27
C SER A 110 18.64 -5.07 28.88
N ASP A 111 19.93 -5.26 28.61
CA ASP A 111 20.57 -4.87 27.36
C ASP A 111 20.88 -6.10 26.50
N LEU A 112 19.94 -6.47 25.62
CA LEU A 112 20.01 -7.57 24.66
C LEU A 112 20.41 -7.11 23.25
N ALA A 113 21.08 -5.97 23.11
CA ALA A 113 21.48 -5.48 21.78
C ALA A 113 22.32 -6.55 21.03
N GLY A 114 21.90 -6.87 19.80
CA GLY A 114 22.53 -7.90 18.96
C GLY A 114 22.40 -9.35 19.47
N ALA A 115 21.60 -9.62 20.51
CA ALA A 115 21.42 -11.00 20.99
C ALA A 115 20.71 -11.88 19.94
N ASN A 116 21.10 -13.16 19.88
CA ASN A 116 20.43 -14.17 19.07
C ASN A 116 19.38 -14.90 19.90
N LEU A 117 18.11 -14.58 19.68
CA LEU A 117 16.93 -15.17 20.34
C LEU A 117 16.16 -16.09 19.39
N ALA A 118 16.74 -16.51 18.26
CA ALA A 118 16.02 -17.29 17.26
C ALA A 118 15.42 -18.57 17.86
N ARG A 119 14.16 -18.86 17.50
CA ARG A 119 13.43 -20.05 17.95
C ARG A 119 13.32 -20.24 19.46
N SER A 120 13.59 -19.20 20.23
CA SER A 120 13.44 -19.24 21.69
C SER A 120 11.99 -19.03 22.11
N ASN A 121 11.66 -19.48 23.32
CA ASN A 121 10.35 -19.28 23.93
C ASN A 121 10.42 -18.10 24.91
N LEU A 122 9.86 -16.94 24.56
CA LEU A 122 9.70 -15.76 25.43
C LEU A 122 8.22 -15.51 25.78
N LYS A 123 7.39 -16.56 25.76
CA LYS A 123 5.98 -16.43 26.12
C LYS A 123 5.84 -15.80 27.50
N GLN A 124 5.01 -14.77 27.60
CA GLN A 124 4.78 -14.01 28.84
C GLN A 124 6.04 -13.43 29.51
N ALA A 125 7.16 -13.34 28.80
CA ALA A 125 8.37 -12.70 29.32
C ALA A 125 8.15 -11.21 29.56
N LYS A 126 8.84 -10.66 30.56
CA LYS A 126 8.85 -9.21 30.82
C LYS A 126 10.06 -8.60 30.16
N LEU A 127 9.84 -7.72 29.19
CA LEU A 127 10.85 -7.03 28.38
C LEU A 127 10.64 -5.52 28.43
N SER A 128 9.92 -5.01 29.44
CA SER A 128 9.66 -3.57 29.54
C SER A 128 10.97 -2.81 29.65
N CYS A 129 11.12 -1.75 28.84
CA CYS A 129 12.34 -0.95 28.74
C CYS A 129 13.61 -1.73 28.33
N ALA A 130 13.49 -2.97 27.85
CA ALA A 130 14.63 -3.74 27.39
C ALA A 130 15.17 -3.20 26.06
N ILE A 131 16.48 -3.30 25.85
CA ILE A 131 17.15 -2.91 24.61
C ILE A 131 17.38 -4.16 23.77
N LEU A 132 16.69 -4.29 22.64
CA LEU A 132 16.82 -5.37 21.65
C LEU A 132 17.23 -4.83 20.27
N SER A 133 17.86 -3.65 20.20
CA SER A 133 18.32 -3.06 18.94
C SER A 133 19.19 -4.06 18.16
N GLY A 134 18.80 -4.32 16.91
CA GLY A 134 19.48 -5.28 16.02
C GLY A 134 19.45 -6.75 16.48
N ALA A 135 18.67 -7.11 17.50
CA ALA A 135 18.56 -8.49 17.96
C ALA A 135 17.92 -9.40 16.89
N TYR A 136 18.26 -10.69 16.93
CA TYR A 136 17.78 -11.70 15.99
C TYR A 136 16.70 -12.57 16.66
N LEU A 137 15.43 -12.31 16.36
CA LEU A 137 14.25 -12.98 16.91
C LEU A 137 13.45 -13.76 15.85
N LYS A 138 14.15 -14.35 14.86
CA LYS A 138 13.52 -15.18 13.84
C LYS A 138 12.81 -16.37 14.50
N GLU A 139 11.55 -16.61 14.15
CA GLU A 139 10.74 -17.74 14.65
C GLU A 139 10.61 -17.77 16.20
N THR A 140 10.81 -16.63 16.87
CA THR A 140 10.71 -16.53 18.32
C THR A 140 9.25 -16.44 18.78
N CYS A 141 8.91 -17.09 19.89
CA CYS A 141 7.58 -16.99 20.51
C CYS A 141 7.58 -15.89 21.58
N LEU A 142 6.92 -14.76 21.32
CA LEU A 142 6.72 -13.61 22.24
C LEU A 142 5.25 -13.48 22.67
N ASP A 143 4.48 -14.57 22.61
CA ASP A 143 3.05 -14.54 22.89
C ASP A 143 2.78 -14.02 24.31
N GLY A 144 1.98 -12.96 24.43
CA GLY A 144 1.66 -12.30 25.69
C GLY A 144 2.85 -11.63 26.39
N ALA A 145 4.01 -11.51 25.74
CA ALA A 145 5.17 -10.83 26.32
C ALA A 145 4.90 -9.33 26.51
N ASN A 146 5.53 -8.74 27.54
CA ASN A 146 5.45 -7.31 27.80
C ASN A 146 6.69 -6.59 27.26
N LEU A 147 6.58 -5.98 26.07
CA LEU A 147 7.61 -5.16 25.41
C LEU A 147 7.29 -3.65 25.52
N GLU A 148 6.55 -3.22 26.54
CA GLU A 148 6.24 -1.80 26.74
C GLU A 148 7.53 -0.97 26.81
N GLN A 149 7.63 0.08 25.98
CA GLN A 149 8.81 0.95 25.87
C GLN A 149 10.12 0.24 25.48
N ALA A 150 10.07 -1.00 25.01
CA ALA A 150 11.25 -1.71 24.55
C ALA A 150 11.83 -1.07 23.27
N GLU A 151 13.15 -1.17 23.11
CA GLU A 151 13.89 -0.65 21.96
C GLU A 151 14.24 -1.79 20.99
N LEU A 152 13.58 -1.87 19.85
CA LEU A 152 13.70 -2.95 18.85
C LEU A 152 14.16 -2.43 17.48
N GLN A 153 14.85 -1.30 17.42
CA GLN A 153 15.24 -0.68 16.15
C GLN A 153 16.11 -1.64 15.34
N GLY A 154 15.72 -1.86 14.08
CA GLY A 154 16.42 -2.78 13.17
C GLY A 154 16.43 -4.26 13.59
N ALA A 155 15.66 -4.66 14.60
CA ALA A 155 15.57 -6.05 15.02
C ALA A 155 14.95 -6.95 13.91
N PHE A 156 15.31 -8.23 13.92
CA PHE A 156 14.88 -9.22 12.91
C PHE A 156 13.85 -10.18 13.50
N LEU A 157 12.59 -10.05 13.12
CA LEU A 157 11.45 -10.80 13.67
C LEU A 157 10.69 -11.59 12.59
N LYS A 158 11.36 -12.06 11.55
CA LYS A 158 10.73 -12.89 10.51
C LYS A 158 10.07 -14.12 11.17
N ASN A 159 8.80 -14.36 10.88
CA ASN A 159 8.00 -15.48 11.42
C ASN A 159 7.88 -15.50 12.95
N ALA A 160 8.16 -14.39 13.65
CA ALA A 160 7.98 -14.33 15.09
C ALA A 160 6.48 -14.30 15.45
N SER A 161 6.11 -14.93 16.56
CA SER A 161 4.75 -14.85 17.11
C SER A 161 4.73 -13.81 18.23
N LEU A 162 3.95 -12.74 18.06
CA LEU A 162 3.74 -11.65 19.02
C LEU A 162 2.25 -11.56 19.41
N ARG A 163 1.54 -12.69 19.43
CA ARG A 163 0.10 -12.70 19.70
C ARG A 163 -0.16 -12.18 21.10
N HIS A 164 -1.11 -11.26 21.23
CA HIS A 164 -1.44 -10.64 22.51
C HIS A 164 -0.27 -9.93 23.22
N ALA A 165 0.85 -9.69 22.54
CA ALA A 165 2.00 -9.00 23.13
C ALA A 165 1.67 -7.52 23.37
N ASN A 166 2.29 -6.94 24.39
CA ASN A 166 2.19 -5.50 24.68
C ASN A 166 3.43 -4.78 24.15
N LEU A 167 3.31 -4.07 23.03
CA LEU A 167 4.34 -3.24 22.41
C LEU A 167 4.03 -1.74 22.52
N ASN A 168 3.20 -1.31 23.49
CA ASN A 168 2.89 0.11 23.61
C ASN A 168 4.16 0.93 23.78
N ARG A 169 4.26 2.03 23.03
CA ARG A 169 5.41 2.96 23.07
C ARG A 169 6.76 2.31 22.74
N ALA A 170 6.77 1.11 22.16
CA ALA A 170 7.99 0.46 21.70
C ALA A 170 8.59 1.24 20.52
N LYS A 171 9.92 1.21 20.43
CA LYS A 171 10.66 1.81 19.31
C LYS A 171 11.03 0.70 18.32
N LEU A 172 10.34 0.64 17.20
CA LEU A 172 10.38 -0.43 16.20
C LEU A 172 10.88 0.09 14.83
N THR A 173 11.51 1.27 14.81
CA THR A 173 12.01 1.93 13.60
C THR A 173 12.86 0.95 12.78
N ARG A 174 12.52 0.76 11.49
CA ARG A 174 13.21 -0.15 10.55
C ARG A 174 13.31 -1.62 11.00
N ALA A 175 12.54 -2.05 11.99
CA ALA A 175 12.50 -3.46 12.38
C ALA A 175 11.84 -4.31 11.27
N ARG A 176 12.23 -5.58 11.18
CA ARG A 176 11.86 -6.49 10.09
C ARG A 176 10.90 -7.57 10.60
N PHE A 177 9.63 -7.47 10.23
CA PHE A 177 8.52 -8.31 10.69
C PHE A 177 7.85 -9.11 9.57
N ARG A 178 8.58 -9.45 8.51
CA ARG A 178 8.00 -10.24 7.41
C ARG A 178 7.34 -11.50 7.98
N GLU A 179 6.06 -11.69 7.65
CA GLU A 179 5.25 -12.86 8.08
C GLU A 179 5.13 -13.03 9.62
N ALA A 180 5.42 -11.99 10.41
CA ALA A 180 5.23 -12.03 11.86
C ALA A 180 3.74 -11.95 12.24
N ASP A 181 3.39 -12.56 13.37
CA ASP A 181 2.01 -12.62 13.86
C ASP A 181 1.78 -11.70 15.06
N PHE A 182 1.10 -10.57 14.82
CA PHE A 182 0.65 -9.58 15.80
C PHE A 182 -0.83 -9.71 16.15
N THR A 183 -1.45 -10.89 15.97
CA THR A 183 -2.88 -11.04 16.24
C THR A 183 -3.22 -10.58 17.66
N ALA A 184 -4.13 -9.61 17.75
CA ALA A 184 -4.54 -8.98 19.00
C ALA A 184 -3.40 -8.39 19.87
N ALA A 185 -2.28 -8.03 19.25
CA ALA A 185 -1.20 -7.30 19.92
C ALA A 185 -1.61 -5.84 20.19
N ARG A 186 -1.10 -5.29 21.30
CA ARG A 186 -1.26 -3.87 21.65
C ARG A 186 -0.03 -3.11 21.22
N ILE A 187 -0.19 -2.17 20.31
CA ILE A 187 0.89 -1.43 19.66
C ILE A 187 0.54 0.06 19.69
N HIS A 188 0.02 0.58 20.80
CA HIS A 188 -0.39 1.98 20.94
C HIS A 188 0.82 2.91 21.07
N GLN A 189 0.81 4.05 20.39
CA GLN A 189 1.86 5.07 20.45
C GLN A 189 3.28 4.55 20.15
N ALA A 190 3.39 3.45 19.41
CA ALA A 190 4.68 2.87 19.03
C ALA A 190 5.25 3.56 17.79
N ASP A 191 6.57 3.52 17.64
CA ASP A 191 7.26 4.07 16.46
C ASP A 191 7.74 2.95 15.54
N LEU A 192 6.99 2.67 14.48
CA LEU A 192 7.27 1.71 13.42
C LEU A 192 7.75 2.39 12.12
N GLN A 193 8.28 3.62 12.18
CA GLN A 193 8.70 4.34 10.97
C GLN A 193 9.67 3.49 10.11
N GLY A 194 9.34 3.32 8.83
CA GLY A 194 10.12 2.53 7.88
C GLY A 194 10.27 1.05 8.21
N ALA A 195 9.41 0.48 9.06
CA ALA A 195 9.42 -0.96 9.37
C ALA A 195 8.97 -1.82 8.18
N TYR A 196 9.39 -3.09 8.17
CA TYR A 196 9.06 -4.05 7.10
C TYR A 196 8.07 -5.09 7.61
N LEU A 197 6.77 -4.89 7.39
CA LEU A 197 5.66 -5.74 7.82
C LEU A 197 5.00 -6.51 6.65
N ASN A 198 5.74 -6.77 5.58
CA ASN A 198 5.23 -7.51 4.42
C ASN A 198 4.61 -8.85 4.85
N HIS A 199 3.36 -9.09 4.46
CA HIS A 199 2.58 -10.28 4.81
C HIS A 199 2.42 -10.54 6.33
N ALA A 200 2.65 -9.54 7.18
CA ALA A 200 2.42 -9.68 8.61
C ALA A 200 0.93 -9.86 8.93
N ILE A 201 0.64 -10.58 10.01
CA ILE A 201 -0.72 -10.81 10.49
C ILE A 201 -1.00 -9.83 11.63
N LEU A 202 -1.83 -8.82 11.39
CA LEU A 202 -2.20 -7.76 12.34
C LEU A 202 -3.71 -7.81 12.66
N ILE A 203 -4.32 -8.99 12.56
CA ILE A 203 -5.76 -9.17 12.79
C ILE A 203 -6.10 -8.76 14.22
N ARG A 204 -7.06 -7.82 14.36
CA ARG A 204 -7.48 -7.25 15.65
C ARG A 204 -6.34 -6.58 16.43
N ALA A 205 -5.22 -6.24 15.79
CA ALA A 205 -4.15 -5.49 16.44
C ALA A 205 -4.59 -4.05 16.73
N GLU A 206 -4.09 -3.49 17.83
CA GLU A 206 -4.42 -2.13 18.27
C GLU A 206 -3.24 -1.19 18.04
N LEU A 207 -3.25 -0.41 16.95
CA LEU A 207 -2.15 0.46 16.50
C LEU A 207 -2.46 1.96 16.68
N ASN A 208 -3.37 2.32 17.58
CA ASN A 208 -3.84 3.71 17.69
C ASN A 208 -2.68 4.65 18.06
N GLU A 209 -2.69 5.85 17.45
CA GLU A 209 -1.70 6.92 17.66
C GLU A 209 -0.25 6.52 17.36
N SER A 210 -0.03 5.40 16.66
CA SER A 210 1.31 4.94 16.30
C SER A 210 1.84 5.62 15.04
N ASN A 211 3.17 5.66 14.93
CA ASN A 211 3.86 6.18 13.76
C ASN A 211 4.33 5.02 12.88
N ILE A 212 3.70 4.81 11.73
CA ILE A 212 4.00 3.74 10.77
C ILE A 212 4.46 4.35 9.44
N GLN A 213 4.78 5.64 9.41
CA GLN A 213 5.16 6.38 8.20
C GLN A 213 6.25 5.66 7.39
N GLY A 214 6.04 5.54 6.08
CA GLY A 214 7.00 4.95 5.15
C GLY A 214 7.28 3.46 5.36
N ALA A 215 6.53 2.77 6.23
CA ALA A 215 6.65 1.33 6.40
C ALA A 215 6.05 0.57 5.20
N SER A 216 6.51 -0.67 5.02
CA SER A 216 5.95 -1.58 4.03
C SER A 216 5.04 -2.61 4.70
N LEU A 217 3.75 -2.57 4.36
CA LEU A 217 2.69 -3.47 4.79
C LEU A 217 2.09 -4.24 3.59
N LYS A 218 2.84 -4.41 2.50
CA LYS A 218 2.37 -5.14 1.30
C LYS A 218 1.81 -6.51 1.69
N GLY A 219 0.58 -6.79 1.29
CA GLY A 219 -0.13 -8.04 1.57
C GLY A 219 -0.39 -8.34 3.05
N ALA A 220 -0.25 -7.34 3.94
CA ALA A 220 -0.50 -7.53 5.36
C ALA A 220 -2.00 -7.73 5.67
N ARG A 221 -2.29 -8.45 6.75
CA ARG A 221 -3.65 -8.80 7.19
C ARG A 221 -4.05 -7.97 8.39
N LEU A 222 -4.77 -6.87 8.18
CA LEU A 222 -5.23 -5.92 9.19
C LEU A 222 -6.74 -6.03 9.49
N GLN A 223 -7.38 -7.18 9.23
CA GLN A 223 -8.82 -7.32 9.46
C GLN A 223 -9.18 -6.96 10.90
N ASN A 224 -10.20 -6.11 11.06
CA ASN A 224 -10.68 -5.62 12.36
C ASN A 224 -9.61 -4.93 13.23
N ALA A 225 -8.48 -4.49 12.66
CA ALA A 225 -7.49 -3.71 13.39
C ALA A 225 -7.99 -2.29 13.71
N THR A 226 -7.45 -1.68 14.77
CA THR A 226 -7.71 -0.27 15.08
C THR A 226 -6.47 0.56 14.79
N LEU A 227 -6.59 1.51 13.87
CA LEU A 227 -5.55 2.44 13.43
C LEU A 227 -6.01 3.89 13.65
N ILE A 228 -6.67 4.16 14.78
CA ILE A 228 -7.24 5.48 15.07
C ILE A 228 -6.11 6.48 15.28
N ASN A 229 -6.15 7.60 14.55
CA ASN A 229 -5.12 8.65 14.57
C ASN A 229 -3.69 8.13 14.29
N THR A 230 -3.55 7.00 13.60
CA THR A 230 -2.25 6.43 13.23
C THR A 230 -1.66 7.20 12.04
N ASN A 231 -0.35 7.43 12.07
CA ASN A 231 0.37 8.02 10.93
C ASN A 231 0.86 6.90 9.99
N LEU A 232 0.24 6.79 8.83
CA LEU A 232 0.53 5.87 7.72
C LEU A 232 0.93 6.66 6.44
N ASP A 233 1.40 7.90 6.57
CA ASP A 233 1.83 8.67 5.41
C ASP A 233 2.91 7.89 4.62
N ARG A 234 2.77 7.86 3.30
CA ARG A 234 3.69 7.18 2.37
C ARG A 234 3.94 5.69 2.66
N THR A 235 3.03 5.01 3.35
CA THR A 235 3.16 3.56 3.54
C THR A 235 2.80 2.80 2.29
N ASN A 236 3.46 1.67 2.07
CA ASN A 236 3.04 0.69 1.07
C ASN A 236 2.04 -0.28 1.71
N LEU A 237 0.79 -0.21 1.30
CA LEU A 237 -0.35 -1.06 1.70
C LEU A 237 -0.89 -1.86 0.50
N VAL A 238 -0.10 -2.03 -0.56
CA VAL A 238 -0.52 -2.76 -1.75
C VAL A 238 -1.03 -4.15 -1.38
N ALA A 239 -2.21 -4.53 -1.87
CA ALA A 239 -2.90 -5.78 -1.58
C ALA A 239 -3.11 -6.09 -0.07
N ALA A 240 -2.99 -5.08 0.81
CA ALA A 240 -3.28 -5.28 2.22
C ALA A 240 -4.78 -5.48 2.45
N ASN A 241 -5.13 -6.34 3.40
CA ASN A 241 -6.52 -6.52 3.79
C ASN A 241 -6.81 -5.73 5.08
N LEU A 242 -7.56 -4.65 4.94
CA LEU A 242 -8.05 -3.74 5.98
C LEU A 242 -9.56 -3.89 6.21
N ASP A 243 -10.15 -5.03 5.88
CA ASP A 243 -11.59 -5.25 6.02
C ASP A 243 -12.04 -5.00 7.46
N ASN A 244 -13.10 -4.21 7.62
CA ASN A 244 -13.66 -3.80 8.91
C ASN A 244 -12.68 -3.06 9.83
N ALA A 245 -11.51 -2.64 9.34
CA ALA A 245 -10.55 -1.88 10.14
C ALA A 245 -11.10 -0.49 10.47
N ASN A 246 -10.65 0.06 11.61
CA ASN A 246 -10.99 1.41 12.03
C ASN A 246 -9.81 2.35 11.84
N LEU A 247 -9.86 3.17 10.79
CA LEU A 247 -8.85 4.17 10.42
C LEU A 247 -9.33 5.60 10.72
N THR A 248 -10.25 5.78 11.68
CA THR A 248 -10.77 7.11 12.02
C THR A 248 -9.62 8.08 12.35
N GLY A 249 -9.53 9.19 11.62
CA GLY A 249 -8.50 10.21 11.79
C GLY A 249 -7.08 9.78 11.39
N ALA A 250 -6.91 8.62 10.75
CA ALA A 250 -5.59 8.19 10.28
C ALA A 250 -5.06 9.09 9.15
N LYS A 251 -3.74 9.16 9.03
CA LYS A 251 -3.06 9.89 7.96
C LYS A 251 -2.43 8.92 6.97
N LEU A 252 -2.83 8.98 5.71
CA LEU A 252 -2.40 8.12 4.61
C LEU A 252 -1.99 8.97 3.39
N ASN A 253 -1.48 10.18 3.59
CA ASN A 253 -1.13 11.05 2.48
C ASN A 253 0.01 10.42 1.67
N GLY A 254 -0.19 10.28 0.36
CA GLY A 254 0.76 9.61 -0.55
C GLY A 254 1.00 8.14 -0.26
N ALA A 255 0.15 7.47 0.53
CA ALA A 255 0.22 6.03 0.73
C ALA A 255 -0.24 5.29 -0.55
N ASP A 256 0.28 4.09 -0.74
CA ASP A 256 -0.11 3.20 -1.84
C ASP A 256 -0.99 2.07 -1.30
N LEU A 257 -2.27 2.11 -1.63
CA LEU A 257 -3.30 1.13 -1.28
C LEU A 257 -3.81 0.39 -2.53
N SER A 258 -3.01 0.32 -3.60
CA SER A 258 -3.43 -0.40 -4.81
C SER A 258 -3.82 -1.84 -4.47
N ASP A 259 -4.95 -2.31 -5.00
CA ASP A 259 -5.53 -3.63 -4.73
C ASP A 259 -5.87 -3.93 -3.26
N ALA A 260 -5.80 -2.93 -2.37
CA ALA A 260 -6.11 -3.14 -0.97
C ALA A 260 -7.61 -3.38 -0.78
N SER A 261 -7.95 -4.25 0.18
CA SER A 261 -9.34 -4.44 0.59
C SER A 261 -9.65 -3.58 1.80
N LEU A 262 -10.56 -2.64 1.66
CA LEU A 262 -11.11 -1.76 2.69
C LEU A 262 -12.62 -1.99 2.89
N TYR A 263 -13.08 -3.23 2.66
CA TYR A 263 -14.50 -3.57 2.77
C TYR A 263 -15.03 -3.22 4.16
N GLN A 264 -16.09 -2.40 4.21
CA GLN A 264 -16.69 -1.92 5.45
C GLN A 264 -15.73 -1.19 6.42
N ALA A 265 -14.58 -0.72 5.94
CA ALA A 265 -13.63 0.02 6.76
C ALA A 265 -14.22 1.37 7.22
N LYS A 266 -13.84 1.80 8.42
CA LYS A 266 -14.19 3.13 8.96
C LYS A 266 -13.07 4.11 8.63
N LEU A 267 -13.32 5.00 7.69
CA LEU A 267 -12.40 5.99 7.15
C LEU A 267 -12.84 7.43 7.52
N LEU A 268 -13.50 7.60 8.67
CA LEU A 268 -14.02 8.90 9.08
C LEU A 268 -12.86 9.87 9.32
N ARG A 269 -12.90 11.04 8.68
CA ARG A 269 -11.86 12.08 8.80
C ARG A 269 -10.45 11.60 8.44
N VAL A 270 -10.33 10.59 7.58
CA VAL A 270 -9.03 10.10 7.12
C VAL A 270 -8.40 11.11 6.14
N GLU A 271 -7.08 11.25 6.20
CA GLU A 271 -6.32 12.06 5.23
C GLU A 271 -5.68 11.13 4.18
N LEU A 272 -6.11 11.19 2.93
CA LEU A 272 -5.68 10.35 1.80
C LEU A 272 -5.19 11.22 0.63
N SER A 273 -4.69 12.43 0.89
CA SER A 273 -4.32 13.34 -0.19
C SER A 273 -3.15 12.76 -1.00
N GLY A 274 -3.31 12.67 -2.32
CA GLY A 274 -2.32 12.07 -3.22
C GLY A 274 -2.08 10.57 -3.01
N ALA A 275 -2.92 9.87 -2.25
CA ALA A 275 -2.83 8.43 -2.08
C ALA A 275 -3.21 7.70 -3.38
N ILE A 276 -2.67 6.50 -3.58
CA ILE A 276 -3.03 5.60 -4.68
C ILE A 276 -3.96 4.54 -4.10
N LEU A 277 -5.15 4.38 -4.67
CA LEU A 277 -6.18 3.40 -4.32
C LEU A 277 -6.70 2.70 -5.58
N ASP A 278 -5.84 2.58 -6.59
CA ASP A 278 -6.17 1.91 -7.84
C ASP A 278 -6.64 0.49 -7.58
N CYS A 279 -7.74 0.08 -8.22
CA CYS A 279 -8.38 -1.23 -8.03
C CYS A 279 -8.75 -1.58 -6.57
N ALA A 280 -8.71 -0.62 -5.64
CA ALA A 280 -8.99 -0.89 -4.24
C ALA A 280 -10.48 -1.19 -4.00
N ASN A 281 -10.75 -2.13 -3.10
CA ASN A 281 -12.12 -2.48 -2.69
C ASN A 281 -12.56 -1.61 -1.50
N LEU A 282 -13.32 -0.56 -1.76
CA LEU A 282 -13.94 0.33 -0.77
C LEU A 282 -15.44 0.07 -0.58
N ARG A 283 -15.94 -1.11 -0.97
CA ARG A 283 -17.37 -1.45 -0.87
C ARG A 283 -17.88 -1.24 0.56
N ALA A 284 -18.99 -0.53 0.69
CA ALA A 284 -19.62 -0.19 1.96
C ALA A 284 -18.71 0.53 2.98
N ALA A 285 -17.59 1.10 2.55
CA ALA A 285 -16.69 1.86 3.42
C ALA A 285 -17.34 3.19 3.87
N GLN A 286 -16.94 3.68 5.05
CA GLN A 286 -17.47 4.91 5.64
C GLN A 286 -16.43 6.02 5.56
N LEU A 287 -16.55 6.90 4.57
CA LEU A 287 -15.58 7.98 4.29
C LEU A 287 -16.01 9.36 4.80
N THR A 288 -16.98 9.46 5.72
CA THR A 288 -17.50 10.76 6.17
C THR A 288 -16.37 11.72 6.59
N ASN A 289 -16.34 12.92 5.99
CA ASN A 289 -15.30 13.94 6.17
C ASN A 289 -13.86 13.54 5.77
N ALA A 290 -13.68 12.52 4.92
CA ALA A 290 -12.37 12.14 4.40
C ALA A 290 -11.84 13.16 3.38
N SER A 291 -10.51 13.30 3.31
CA SER A 291 -9.82 14.09 2.27
C SER A 291 -9.08 13.18 1.30
N LEU A 292 -9.57 13.08 0.07
CA LEU A 292 -8.97 12.36 -1.05
C LEU A 292 -8.50 13.34 -2.15
N TYR A 293 -8.06 14.54 -1.76
CA TYR A 293 -7.56 15.53 -2.70
C TYR A 293 -6.42 14.94 -3.55
N ARG A 294 -6.56 14.96 -4.88
CA ARG A 294 -5.58 14.38 -5.82
C ARG A 294 -5.27 12.90 -5.62
N ALA A 295 -6.13 12.16 -4.91
CA ALA A 295 -5.98 10.71 -4.81
C ALA A 295 -6.27 10.05 -6.17
N ASP A 296 -5.64 8.91 -6.39
CA ASP A 296 -5.95 8.02 -7.50
C ASP A 296 -6.87 6.90 -6.99
N LEU A 297 -8.08 6.79 -7.53
CA LEU A 297 -9.08 5.76 -7.26
C LEU A 297 -9.56 5.10 -8.56
N GLY A 298 -8.74 5.07 -9.62
CA GLY A 298 -9.19 4.42 -10.85
C GLY A 298 -9.54 2.95 -10.60
N ASP A 299 -10.57 2.48 -11.30
CA ASP A 299 -11.12 1.13 -11.22
C ASP A 299 -11.46 0.63 -9.79
N ALA A 300 -11.46 1.52 -8.79
CA ALA A 300 -11.79 1.19 -7.41
C ALA A 300 -13.29 0.84 -7.27
N ASP A 301 -13.61 -0.11 -6.40
CA ASP A 301 -14.99 -0.48 -6.10
C ASP A 301 -15.48 0.25 -4.84
N LEU A 302 -16.25 1.32 -5.03
CA LEU A 302 -16.94 2.09 -3.98
C LEU A 302 -18.42 1.71 -3.85
N THR A 303 -18.85 0.53 -4.30
CA THR A 303 -20.27 0.13 -4.26
C THR A 303 -20.83 0.26 -2.84
N GLY A 304 -21.92 1.02 -2.70
CA GLY A 304 -22.59 1.24 -1.42
C GLY A 304 -21.77 2.02 -0.37
N ALA A 305 -20.65 2.64 -0.77
CA ALA A 305 -19.84 3.46 0.14
C ALA A 305 -20.60 4.73 0.58
N ARG A 306 -20.25 5.24 1.77
CA ARG A 306 -20.79 6.50 2.31
C ARG A 306 -19.76 7.61 2.19
N LEU A 307 -20.05 8.56 1.32
CA LEU A 307 -19.19 9.68 0.90
C LEU A 307 -19.81 11.02 1.34
N GLU A 308 -20.07 11.17 2.64
CA GLU A 308 -20.62 12.40 3.23
C GLU A 308 -19.50 13.43 3.47
N GLN A 309 -19.63 14.64 2.92
CA GLN A 309 -18.69 15.76 3.10
C GLN A 309 -17.25 15.43 2.68
N VAL A 310 -17.09 14.51 1.74
CA VAL A 310 -15.79 14.05 1.26
C VAL A 310 -15.17 15.07 0.30
N GLN A 311 -13.85 15.29 0.44
CA GLN A 311 -13.08 16.13 -0.49
C GLN A 311 -12.37 15.26 -1.52
N LEU A 312 -12.90 15.22 -2.75
CA LEU A 312 -12.39 14.47 -3.90
C LEU A 312 -11.88 15.41 -5.00
N ASN A 313 -11.64 16.68 -4.70
CA ASN A 313 -11.22 17.65 -5.72
C ASN A 313 -9.95 17.17 -6.43
N ARG A 314 -9.95 17.25 -7.76
CA ARG A 314 -8.82 16.87 -8.63
C ARG A 314 -8.33 15.43 -8.45
N SER A 315 -9.17 14.54 -7.93
CA SER A 315 -8.87 13.11 -7.86
C SER A 315 -9.16 12.41 -9.19
N TYR A 316 -8.55 11.25 -9.38
CA TYR A 316 -8.83 10.36 -10.50
C TYR A 316 -9.75 9.22 -10.03
N LEU A 317 -10.86 9.00 -10.70
CA LEU A 317 -11.81 7.90 -10.47
C LEU A 317 -12.21 7.27 -11.81
N GLY A 318 -11.31 7.25 -12.80
CA GLY A 318 -11.60 6.64 -14.09
C GLY A 318 -11.97 5.16 -13.93
N GLY A 319 -13.08 4.72 -14.51
CA GLY A 319 -13.57 3.34 -14.39
C GLY A 319 -14.11 2.94 -13.01
N ALA A 320 -14.03 3.82 -12.00
CA ALA A 320 -14.45 3.49 -10.64
C ALA A 320 -15.94 3.15 -10.56
N ASN A 321 -16.28 2.19 -9.70
CA ASN A 321 -17.65 1.77 -9.46
C ASN A 321 -18.21 2.39 -8.18
N LEU A 322 -19.08 3.38 -8.31
CA LEU A 322 -19.79 4.05 -7.21
C LEU A 322 -21.27 3.61 -7.13
N SER A 323 -21.62 2.43 -7.64
CA SER A 323 -23.01 1.97 -7.68
C SER A 323 -23.63 1.92 -6.28
N GLY A 324 -24.84 2.46 -6.12
CA GLY A 324 -25.53 2.52 -4.83
C GLY A 324 -24.83 3.33 -3.75
N ALA A 325 -23.76 4.06 -4.06
CA ALA A 325 -23.05 4.89 -3.09
C ALA A 325 -23.91 6.08 -2.64
N VAL A 326 -23.76 6.48 -1.38
CA VAL A 326 -24.41 7.67 -0.83
C VAL A 326 -23.40 8.81 -0.82
N ILE A 327 -23.60 9.79 -1.70
CA ILE A 327 -22.68 10.90 -1.95
C ILE A 327 -23.39 12.19 -1.55
N THR A 328 -23.11 12.69 -0.35
CA THR A 328 -23.80 13.86 0.20
C THR A 328 -22.83 14.97 0.52
N GLU A 329 -23.05 16.18 -0.01
CA GLU A 329 -22.19 17.34 0.21
C GLU A 329 -20.70 17.07 -0.14
N ALA A 330 -20.44 16.10 -1.03
CA ALA A 330 -19.09 15.79 -1.48
C ALA A 330 -18.61 16.80 -2.53
N ASN A 331 -17.31 17.01 -2.59
CA ASN A 331 -16.72 17.94 -3.53
C ASN A 331 -15.78 17.21 -4.50
N LEU A 332 -16.23 17.01 -5.73
CA LEU A 332 -15.51 16.38 -6.83
C LEU A 332 -15.01 17.41 -7.86
N GLY A 333 -14.84 18.67 -7.45
CA GLY A 333 -14.45 19.73 -8.36
C GLY A 333 -13.12 19.44 -9.07
N GLY A 334 -13.10 19.49 -10.39
CA GLY A 334 -11.90 19.16 -11.20
C GLY A 334 -11.51 17.68 -11.21
N ALA A 335 -12.29 16.79 -10.59
CA ALA A 335 -12.00 15.36 -10.62
C ALA A 335 -12.25 14.75 -12.02
N SER A 336 -11.57 13.64 -12.31
CA SER A 336 -11.80 12.84 -13.50
C SER A 336 -12.57 11.58 -13.13
N LEU A 337 -13.76 11.39 -13.71
CA LEU A 337 -14.61 10.22 -13.52
C LEU A 337 -14.83 9.48 -14.85
N LEU A 338 -13.90 9.58 -15.81
CA LEU A 338 -14.04 8.95 -17.12
C LEU A 338 -14.48 7.48 -17.01
N HIS A 339 -15.58 7.07 -17.65
CA HIS A 339 -16.16 5.70 -17.56
C HIS A 339 -16.63 5.24 -16.17
N ALA A 340 -16.71 6.11 -15.16
CA ALA A 340 -17.18 5.73 -13.84
C ALA A 340 -18.68 5.34 -13.85
N CYS A 341 -19.03 4.42 -12.96
CA CYS A 341 -20.39 3.90 -12.81
C CYS A 341 -21.05 4.44 -11.54
N LEU A 342 -22.13 5.22 -11.67
CA LEU A 342 -22.94 5.76 -10.57
C LEU A 342 -24.37 5.21 -10.60
N VAL A 343 -24.55 3.97 -11.04
CA VAL A 343 -25.88 3.32 -11.11
C VAL A 343 -26.48 3.23 -9.70
N ASP A 344 -27.76 3.59 -9.55
CA ASP A 344 -28.48 3.59 -8.26
C ASP A 344 -27.85 4.48 -7.17
N ALA A 345 -26.88 5.34 -7.51
CA ALA A 345 -26.22 6.19 -6.53
C ALA A 345 -27.16 7.28 -6.00
N VAL A 346 -26.98 7.67 -4.74
CA VAL A 346 -27.75 8.73 -4.09
C VAL A 346 -26.88 9.96 -3.93
N LEU A 347 -27.05 10.95 -4.80
CA LEU A 347 -26.30 12.20 -4.76
C LEU A 347 -27.17 13.34 -4.22
N THR A 348 -26.66 14.06 -3.21
CA THR A 348 -27.35 15.22 -2.62
C THR A 348 -26.37 16.33 -2.27
N GLY A 349 -26.54 17.52 -2.85
CA GLY A 349 -25.67 18.67 -2.55
C GLY A 349 -24.20 18.50 -3.02
N THR A 350 -23.95 17.53 -3.89
CA THR A 350 -22.62 17.19 -4.40
C THR A 350 -22.15 18.21 -5.45
N SER A 351 -20.87 18.58 -5.43
CA SER A 351 -20.26 19.47 -6.42
C SER A 351 -19.45 18.69 -7.44
N PHE A 352 -19.88 18.71 -8.70
CA PHE A 352 -19.14 18.27 -9.89
C PHE A 352 -18.64 19.45 -10.73
N ARG A 353 -18.28 20.56 -10.08
CA ARG A 353 -17.83 21.75 -10.81
C ARG A 353 -16.54 21.47 -11.58
N ARG A 354 -16.53 21.74 -12.89
CA ARG A 354 -15.37 21.48 -13.77
C ARG A 354 -14.89 20.02 -13.74
N THR A 355 -15.78 19.07 -13.44
CA THR A 355 -15.44 17.64 -13.43
C THR A 355 -15.48 17.06 -14.84
N TYR A 356 -14.60 16.12 -15.14
CA TYR A 356 -14.66 15.31 -16.36
C TYR A 356 -15.51 14.07 -16.13
N LEU A 357 -16.71 14.04 -16.71
CA LEU A 357 -17.68 12.96 -16.52
C LEU A 357 -17.88 12.13 -17.79
N ARG A 358 -16.98 12.20 -18.77
CA ARG A 358 -17.23 11.55 -20.07
C ARG A 358 -17.51 10.06 -19.92
N HIS A 359 -18.50 9.56 -20.67
CA HIS A 359 -18.89 8.15 -20.66
C HIS A 359 -19.29 7.61 -19.27
N THR A 360 -19.61 8.48 -18.31
CA THR A 360 -20.17 8.05 -17.02
C THR A 360 -21.62 7.66 -17.16
N THR A 361 -22.07 6.78 -16.27
CA THR A 361 -23.48 6.45 -16.13
C THR A 361 -24.02 6.88 -14.77
N PHE A 362 -25.17 7.56 -14.79
CA PHE A 362 -25.97 7.94 -13.64
C PHE A 362 -27.30 7.16 -13.63
N GLU A 363 -27.34 5.97 -14.25
CA GLU A 363 -28.58 5.23 -14.42
C GLU A 363 -29.31 5.01 -13.09
N ASN A 364 -30.61 5.28 -13.03
CA ASN A 364 -31.45 5.10 -11.84
C ASN A 364 -30.99 5.87 -10.57
N SER A 365 -30.04 6.80 -10.69
CA SER A 365 -29.53 7.59 -9.56
C SER A 365 -30.47 8.72 -9.15
N THR A 366 -30.23 9.31 -7.97
CA THR A 366 -30.80 10.62 -7.57
C THR A 366 -29.71 11.69 -7.67
N ILE A 367 -30.01 12.86 -8.24
CA ILE A 367 -29.05 13.97 -8.36
C ILE A 367 -29.60 15.28 -7.78
N ASP A 368 -30.08 15.24 -6.54
CA ASP A 368 -30.73 16.40 -5.91
C ASP A 368 -29.71 17.45 -5.43
N ALA A 369 -29.96 18.72 -5.74
CA ALA A 369 -29.08 19.85 -5.41
C ALA A 369 -27.61 19.65 -5.87
N VAL A 370 -27.38 18.83 -6.88
CA VAL A 370 -26.05 18.56 -7.43
C VAL A 370 -25.63 19.68 -8.38
N ASP A 371 -24.39 20.15 -8.26
CA ASP A 371 -23.85 21.22 -9.08
C ASP A 371 -22.91 20.69 -10.15
N PHE A 372 -23.38 20.64 -11.39
CA PHE A 372 -22.61 20.23 -12.56
C PHE A 372 -21.96 21.42 -13.29
N THR A 373 -21.89 22.62 -12.72
CA THR A 373 -21.40 23.81 -13.46
C THR A 373 -20.03 23.58 -14.10
N SER A 374 -19.95 23.80 -15.41
CA SER A 374 -18.74 23.62 -16.24
C SER A 374 -18.20 22.19 -16.30
N ALA A 375 -18.98 21.19 -15.92
CA ALA A 375 -18.62 19.79 -16.12
C ALA A 375 -18.69 19.38 -17.61
N ASP A 376 -17.81 18.47 -17.99
CA ASP A 376 -17.83 17.82 -19.30
C ASP A 376 -18.73 16.58 -19.25
N LEU A 377 -19.91 16.69 -19.87
CA LEU A 377 -20.96 15.67 -19.85
C LEU A 377 -21.06 14.91 -21.17
N THR A 378 -19.98 14.89 -21.96
CA THR A 378 -19.95 14.18 -23.26
C THR A 378 -20.21 12.69 -23.07
N ASN A 379 -21.23 12.16 -23.76
CA ASN A 379 -21.64 10.76 -23.67
C ASN A 379 -22.02 10.28 -22.26
N VAL A 380 -22.51 11.17 -21.40
CA VAL A 380 -23.05 10.79 -20.09
C VAL A 380 -24.44 10.17 -20.23
N ASN A 381 -24.64 9.02 -19.58
CA ASN A 381 -25.94 8.37 -19.48
C ASN A 381 -26.70 8.89 -18.24
N PHE A 382 -27.86 9.51 -18.44
CA PHE A 382 -28.78 9.98 -17.39
C PHE A 382 -30.13 9.22 -17.41
N ASP A 383 -30.18 8.06 -18.05
CA ASP A 383 -31.40 7.27 -18.16
C ASP A 383 -31.88 6.81 -16.79
N GLY A 384 -33.20 6.78 -16.57
CA GLY A 384 -33.75 6.34 -15.29
C GLY A 384 -33.49 7.25 -14.07
N VAL A 385 -32.71 8.35 -14.19
CA VAL A 385 -32.48 9.29 -13.08
C VAL A 385 -33.81 9.65 -12.42
N THR A 386 -33.94 9.38 -11.13
CA THR A 386 -35.24 9.39 -10.45
C THR A 386 -35.67 10.81 -10.07
N THR A 387 -34.73 11.62 -9.57
CA THR A 387 -34.93 13.03 -9.24
C THR A 387 -33.71 13.86 -9.58
N ALA A 388 -33.94 15.12 -9.94
CA ALA A 388 -32.89 16.11 -10.20
C ALA A 388 -33.24 17.47 -9.57
N ASN A 389 -33.89 17.45 -8.40
CA ASN A 389 -34.45 18.65 -7.80
C ASN A 389 -33.35 19.66 -7.48
N ASN A 390 -33.45 20.87 -8.03
CA ASN A 390 -32.44 21.93 -7.84
C ASN A 390 -31.03 21.54 -8.32
N ALA A 391 -30.89 20.50 -9.15
CA ALA A 391 -29.63 20.23 -9.82
C ALA A 391 -29.29 21.40 -10.75
N VAL A 392 -28.02 21.81 -10.79
CA VAL A 392 -27.57 22.96 -11.57
C VAL A 392 -26.70 22.49 -12.72
N PHE A 393 -27.16 22.75 -13.95
CA PHE A 393 -26.39 22.54 -15.17
C PHE A 393 -26.15 23.90 -15.82
N ARG A 394 -24.89 24.34 -15.85
CA ARG A 394 -24.47 25.63 -16.40
C ARG A 394 -23.15 25.50 -17.13
N ASN A 395 -23.09 26.04 -18.34
CA ASN A 395 -21.87 26.05 -19.17
C ASN A 395 -21.27 24.65 -19.36
N ASN A 396 -22.12 23.65 -19.57
CA ASN A 396 -21.72 22.25 -19.74
C ASN A 396 -21.39 21.92 -21.20
N LEU A 397 -20.45 20.99 -21.40
CA LEU A 397 -20.22 20.34 -22.68
C LEU A 397 -21.04 19.04 -22.76
N GLY A 398 -21.47 18.64 -23.95
CA GLY A 398 -21.96 17.27 -24.21
C GLY A 398 -23.45 16.96 -23.95
N LEU A 399 -24.22 17.88 -23.35
CA LEU A 399 -25.66 17.66 -23.16
C LEU A 399 -26.48 17.83 -24.44
N SER A 400 -27.18 16.77 -24.86
CA SER A 400 -28.14 16.82 -25.97
C SER A 400 -29.42 17.57 -25.59
N LYS A 401 -30.16 18.08 -26.59
CA LYS A 401 -31.44 18.78 -26.37
C LYS A 401 -32.48 17.91 -25.64
N VAL A 402 -32.51 16.61 -25.93
CA VAL A 402 -33.44 15.65 -25.31
C VAL A 402 -33.11 15.47 -23.83
N GLN A 403 -31.83 15.29 -23.50
CA GLN A 403 -31.38 15.18 -22.10
C GLN A 403 -31.70 16.44 -21.30
N LYS A 404 -31.51 17.64 -21.88
CA LYS A 404 -31.82 18.91 -21.21
C LYS A 404 -33.28 18.99 -20.77
N LEU A 405 -34.22 18.73 -21.70
CA LEU A 405 -35.65 18.72 -21.41
C LEU A 405 -36.02 17.67 -20.35
N ALA A 406 -35.49 16.46 -20.47
CA ALA A 406 -35.75 15.38 -19.51
C ALA A 406 -35.23 15.71 -18.09
N LEU A 407 -34.12 16.44 -17.98
CA LEU A 407 -33.58 16.90 -16.70
C LEU A 407 -34.40 18.06 -16.12
N GLU A 408 -34.84 19.01 -16.95
CA GLU A 408 -35.72 20.12 -16.55
C GLU A 408 -37.07 19.60 -16.02
N GLU A 409 -37.67 18.59 -16.67
CA GLU A 409 -38.89 17.91 -16.20
C GLU A 409 -38.72 17.27 -14.81
N LYS A 410 -37.49 16.88 -14.46
CA LYS A 410 -37.11 16.31 -13.16
C LYS A 410 -36.69 17.37 -12.13
N GLY A 411 -36.86 18.66 -12.43
CA GLY A 411 -36.61 19.78 -11.52
C GLY A 411 -35.20 20.38 -11.59
N ALA A 412 -34.40 20.03 -12.59
CA ALA A 412 -33.08 20.61 -12.79
C ALA A 412 -33.17 22.02 -13.38
N SER A 413 -32.27 22.91 -12.95
CA SER A 413 -32.01 24.19 -13.61
C SER A 413 -30.95 23.97 -14.69
N VAL A 414 -31.38 23.80 -15.93
CA VAL A 414 -30.49 23.78 -17.09
C VAL A 414 -30.44 25.18 -17.69
N ASN A 415 -29.31 25.86 -17.55
CA ASN A 415 -29.08 27.14 -18.19
C ASN A 415 -27.81 27.01 -19.01
N ASP A 416 -27.97 26.81 -20.32
CA ASP A 416 -26.92 27.19 -21.25
C ASP A 416 -26.76 28.70 -21.06
N GLY A 417 -25.80 29.11 -20.23
CA GLY A 417 -25.29 30.45 -20.33
C GLY A 417 -25.01 30.64 -21.81
N LEU A 418 -25.76 31.56 -22.44
CA LEU A 418 -25.46 32.04 -23.77
C LEU A 418 -23.95 32.05 -23.86
N TYR A 419 -23.34 31.24 -24.75
CA TYR A 419 -22.12 31.72 -25.37
C TYR A 419 -22.51 33.13 -25.82
N PRO A 420 -22.00 34.20 -25.18
CA PRO A 420 -22.50 35.51 -25.51
C PRO A 420 -22.15 35.68 -26.97
N ASN A 421 -23.17 35.87 -27.81
CA ASN A 421 -22.97 36.30 -29.18
C ASN A 421 -21.84 37.31 -29.18
N ALA A 422 -20.83 37.08 -30.03
CA ALA A 422 -19.52 37.70 -30.06
C ALA A 422 -19.54 39.23 -30.29
N SER A 423 -20.16 40.02 -29.41
CA SER A 423 -20.40 41.45 -29.64
C SER A 423 -20.17 42.39 -28.45
N ALA A 424 -19.75 41.91 -27.27
CA ALA A 424 -19.42 42.78 -26.14
C ALA A 424 -17.89 42.99 -25.97
N LYS A 425 -17.34 44.00 -26.65
CA LYS A 425 -15.89 44.28 -26.80
C LYS A 425 -15.10 44.68 -25.53
N ASN A 426 -15.70 44.84 -24.35
CA ASN A 426 -15.02 45.46 -23.20
C ASN A 426 -14.90 44.59 -21.92
N PHE A 427 -15.20 43.29 -21.98
CA PHE A 427 -15.03 42.35 -20.84
C PHE A 427 -13.84 41.38 -21.01
N GLN A 428 -12.99 41.58 -22.04
CA GLN A 428 -11.99 40.63 -22.54
C GLN A 428 -10.67 40.51 -21.76
N ALA A 429 -10.42 41.23 -20.65
CA ALA A 429 -9.15 41.06 -19.91
C ALA A 429 -9.34 40.12 -18.69
N ASP A 430 -10.19 40.50 -17.74
CA ASP A 430 -10.49 39.70 -16.54
C ASP A 430 -11.10 38.32 -16.84
N ALA A 431 -11.99 38.23 -17.83
CA ALA A 431 -12.61 36.96 -18.22
C ALA A 431 -11.60 36.03 -18.90
N VAL A 432 -10.59 36.60 -19.54
CA VAL A 432 -9.52 35.89 -20.25
C VAL A 432 -8.46 35.43 -19.30
N GLU A 433 -8.05 36.27 -18.35
CA GLU A 433 -7.13 35.88 -17.28
C GLU A 433 -7.71 34.73 -16.45
N ARG A 434 -8.99 34.81 -16.07
CA ARG A 434 -9.70 33.69 -15.39
C ARG A 434 -9.89 32.47 -16.29
N PHE A 435 -10.09 32.65 -17.59
CA PHE A 435 -10.17 31.53 -18.53
C PHE A 435 -8.81 30.84 -18.64
N ILE A 436 -7.72 31.60 -18.81
CA ILE A 436 -6.34 31.12 -18.90
C ILE A 436 -5.92 30.42 -17.60
N GLU A 437 -6.22 30.98 -16.43
CA GLU A 437 -5.93 30.32 -15.14
C GLU A 437 -6.71 29.01 -14.99
N SER A 438 -8.02 29.01 -15.33
CA SER A 438 -8.85 27.81 -15.29
C SER A 438 -8.39 26.76 -16.30
N ALA A 439 -7.97 27.20 -17.49
CA ALA A 439 -7.42 26.42 -18.58
C ALA A 439 -6.09 25.78 -18.18
N GLN A 440 -5.14 26.57 -17.68
CA GLN A 440 -3.86 26.06 -17.19
C GLN A 440 -4.05 25.04 -16.07
N MET A 441 -5.00 25.26 -15.16
CA MET A 441 -5.39 24.26 -14.17
C MET A 441 -5.96 22.99 -14.81
N ASP A 442 -6.89 23.11 -15.77
CA ASP A 442 -7.50 21.99 -16.52
C ASP A 442 -6.42 21.13 -17.19
N ALA A 443 -5.49 21.79 -17.89
CA ALA A 443 -4.39 21.14 -18.58
C ALA A 443 -3.37 20.53 -17.60
N GLN A 444 -3.05 21.19 -16.49
CA GLN A 444 -2.18 20.64 -15.46
C GLN A 444 -2.81 19.39 -14.81
N ASP A 445 -4.11 19.42 -14.55
CA ASP A 445 -4.84 18.29 -13.99
C ASP A 445 -4.90 17.13 -15.01
N ARG A 446 -5.12 17.40 -16.32
CA ARG A 446 -5.05 16.37 -17.38
C ARG A 446 -3.64 15.83 -17.63
N LEU A 447 -2.60 16.65 -17.50
CA LEU A 447 -1.21 16.18 -17.53
C LEU A 447 -0.90 15.29 -16.33
N THR A 448 -1.50 15.60 -15.17
CA THR A 448 -1.44 14.74 -14.00
C THR A 448 -2.16 13.41 -14.28
N ASP A 449 -3.34 13.44 -14.92
CA ASP A 449 -4.05 12.24 -15.37
C ASP A 449 -3.20 11.41 -16.34
N LEU A 450 -2.56 12.04 -17.33
CA LEU A 450 -1.67 11.36 -18.29
C LEU A 450 -0.47 10.74 -17.57
N HIS A 451 0.13 11.48 -16.63
CA HIS A 451 1.25 11.00 -15.84
C HIS A 451 0.87 9.77 -14.98
N ASN A 452 -0.33 9.79 -14.37
CA ASN A 452 -0.84 8.65 -13.61
C ASN A 452 -1.18 7.47 -14.51
N ALA A 453 -1.82 7.71 -15.66
CA ALA A 453 -2.09 6.68 -16.66
C ALA A 453 -0.80 6.01 -17.17
N LEU A 454 0.26 6.79 -17.38
CA LEU A 454 1.58 6.29 -17.77
C LEU A 454 2.25 5.48 -16.65
N LYS A 455 2.07 5.87 -15.38
CA LYS A 455 2.53 5.05 -14.24
C LYS A 455 1.86 3.70 -14.21
N ARG A 456 0.53 3.65 -14.39
CA ARG A 456 -0.23 2.39 -14.49
C ARG A 456 0.29 1.53 -15.63
N LEU A 457 0.53 2.13 -16.80
CA LEU A 457 1.09 1.44 -17.95
C LEU A 457 2.47 0.83 -17.64
N THR A 458 3.32 1.56 -16.90
CA THR A 458 4.61 1.04 -16.44
C THR A 458 4.46 -0.16 -15.51
N VAL A 459 3.53 -0.10 -14.56
CA VAL A 459 3.25 -1.21 -13.64
C VAL A 459 2.75 -2.44 -14.39
N ALA A 460 1.82 -2.26 -15.34
CA ALA A 460 1.30 -3.33 -16.18
C ALA A 460 2.38 -3.97 -17.06
N ILE A 461 3.26 -3.17 -17.69
CA ILE A 461 4.41 -3.67 -18.47
C ILE A 461 5.34 -4.51 -17.59
N ASN A 462 5.68 -4.02 -16.39
CA ASN A 462 6.56 -4.75 -15.48
C ASN A 462 5.93 -6.06 -14.98
N TRP A 463 4.62 -6.09 -14.81
CA TRP A 463 3.89 -7.33 -14.51
C TRP A 463 3.99 -8.34 -15.64
N LEU A 464 3.68 -7.92 -16.87
CA LEU A 464 3.76 -8.79 -18.03
C LEU A 464 5.19 -9.32 -18.23
N ARG A 465 6.23 -8.53 -17.94
CA ARG A 465 7.62 -9.01 -17.92
C ARG A 465 7.84 -10.12 -16.89
N SER A 466 7.29 -10.00 -15.68
CA SER A 466 7.37 -11.06 -14.67
C SER A 466 6.62 -12.33 -15.11
N CYS A 467 5.47 -12.17 -15.77
CA CYS A 467 4.75 -13.29 -16.38
C CYS A 467 5.56 -13.94 -17.51
N HIS A 468 6.14 -13.15 -18.40
CA HIS A 468 7.01 -13.62 -19.48
C HIS A 468 8.16 -14.48 -18.94
N GLN A 469 8.90 -13.98 -17.95
CA GLN A 469 10.02 -14.72 -17.35
C GLN A 469 9.58 -16.10 -16.82
N LYS A 470 8.45 -16.16 -16.11
CA LYS A 470 7.92 -17.42 -15.55
C LYS A 470 7.40 -18.38 -16.63
N VAL A 471 6.88 -17.86 -17.74
CA VAL A 471 6.44 -18.66 -18.90
C VAL A 471 7.65 -19.25 -19.62
N GLU A 472 8.74 -18.48 -19.72
CA GLU A 472 10.02 -18.91 -20.29
C GLU A 472 10.68 -20.01 -19.44
N GLU A 473 10.72 -19.85 -18.11
CA GLU A 473 11.21 -20.86 -17.15
C GLU A 473 10.45 -22.19 -17.23
N ARG A 474 9.18 -22.16 -17.67
CA ARG A 474 8.32 -23.34 -17.86
C ARG A 474 8.40 -23.94 -19.27
N GLY A 475 9.21 -23.38 -20.17
CA GLY A 475 9.45 -23.92 -21.52
C GLY A 475 8.33 -23.65 -22.54
N ALA A 476 7.38 -22.75 -22.25
CA ALA A 476 6.25 -22.41 -23.12
C ALA A 476 6.63 -21.31 -24.13
N LEU A 477 7.51 -21.65 -25.08
CA LEU A 477 8.19 -20.72 -26.00
C LEU A 477 7.25 -19.86 -26.88
N ASN A 478 6.15 -20.43 -27.38
CA ASN A 478 5.22 -19.69 -28.24
C ASN A 478 4.45 -18.63 -27.43
N GLN A 479 4.09 -18.94 -26.19
CA GLN A 479 3.40 -18.03 -25.28
C GLN A 479 4.34 -16.94 -24.76
N ALA A 480 5.59 -17.29 -24.46
CA ALA A 480 6.62 -16.31 -24.14
C ALA A 480 6.80 -15.32 -25.30
N THR A 481 6.85 -15.82 -26.55
CA THR A 481 6.98 -14.96 -27.74
C THR A 481 5.80 -13.98 -27.89
N ALA A 482 4.55 -14.46 -27.73
CA ALA A 482 3.37 -13.60 -27.81
C ALA A 482 3.32 -12.54 -26.69
N LEU A 483 3.69 -12.91 -25.46
CA LEU A 483 3.83 -11.98 -24.34
C LEU A 483 4.91 -10.93 -24.62
N TYR A 484 6.06 -11.34 -25.18
CA TYR A 484 7.15 -10.45 -25.52
C TYR A 484 6.75 -9.40 -26.56
N GLU A 485 6.04 -9.80 -27.62
CA GLU A 485 5.54 -8.88 -28.65
C GLU A 485 4.60 -7.82 -28.06
N GLU A 486 3.70 -8.21 -27.16
CA GLU A 486 2.77 -7.29 -26.50
C GLU A 486 3.47 -6.34 -25.52
N ILE A 487 4.44 -6.85 -24.75
CA ILE A 487 5.31 -6.05 -23.86
C ILE A 487 6.05 -4.99 -24.70
N PHE A 488 6.66 -5.42 -25.81
CA PHE A 488 7.40 -4.52 -26.69
C PHE A 488 6.51 -3.42 -27.29
N ALA A 489 5.30 -3.78 -27.73
CA ALA A 489 4.33 -2.81 -28.24
C ALA A 489 3.89 -1.81 -27.16
N ALA A 490 3.65 -2.28 -25.92
CA ALA A 490 3.28 -1.42 -24.80
C ALA A 490 4.43 -0.47 -24.38
N GLU A 491 5.67 -0.94 -24.39
CA GLU A 491 6.86 -0.12 -24.10
C GLU A 491 7.07 0.99 -25.13
N LEU A 492 6.94 0.67 -26.41
CA LEU A 492 7.05 1.65 -27.47
C LEU A 492 5.96 2.72 -27.36
N ASP A 493 4.72 2.32 -27.07
CA ASP A 493 3.60 3.24 -26.84
C ASP A 493 3.83 4.13 -25.60
N PHE A 494 4.35 3.56 -24.52
CA PHE A 494 4.74 4.30 -23.32
C PHE A 494 5.81 5.36 -23.62
N GLU A 495 6.90 5.00 -24.32
CA GLU A 495 7.98 5.95 -24.65
C GLU A 495 7.49 7.11 -25.51
N GLN A 496 6.67 6.83 -26.52
CA GLN A 496 6.08 7.87 -27.38
C GLN A 496 5.22 8.85 -26.58
N ARG A 497 4.41 8.33 -25.65
CA ARG A 497 3.54 9.15 -24.79
C ARG A 497 4.30 9.92 -23.72
N GLN A 498 5.37 9.36 -23.16
CA GLN A 498 6.27 10.11 -22.26
C GLN A 498 6.90 11.30 -22.97
N GLN A 499 7.35 11.12 -24.22
CA GLN A 499 7.88 12.22 -25.03
C GLN A 499 6.81 13.27 -25.36
N ARG A 500 5.58 12.86 -25.70
CA ARG A 500 4.46 13.78 -25.87
C ARG A 500 4.13 14.54 -24.59
N ASN A 501 4.11 13.86 -23.44
CA ASN A 501 3.87 14.47 -22.13
C ASN A 501 4.91 15.57 -21.83
N LEU A 502 6.20 15.30 -22.06
CA LEU A 502 7.27 16.29 -21.90
C LEU A 502 7.06 17.50 -22.83
N ASN A 503 6.62 17.27 -24.06
CA ASN A 503 6.26 18.35 -24.99
C ASN A 503 5.05 19.15 -24.52
N TYR A 504 4.04 18.50 -23.94
CA TYR A 504 2.87 19.18 -23.40
C TYR A 504 3.22 20.03 -22.18
N GLU A 505 4.06 19.55 -21.25
CA GLU A 505 4.57 20.34 -20.13
C GLU A 505 5.32 21.59 -20.61
N ASN A 506 6.13 21.45 -21.66
CA ASN A 506 6.84 22.58 -22.27
C ASN A 506 5.88 23.58 -22.96
N GLN A 507 4.83 23.10 -23.64
CA GLN A 507 3.82 23.94 -24.27
C GLN A 507 2.92 24.67 -23.25
N LEU A 508 2.64 24.05 -22.10
CA LEU A 508 1.90 24.65 -20.99
C LEU A 508 2.59 25.92 -20.47
N VAL A 509 3.92 25.90 -20.39
CA VAL A 509 4.74 27.06 -19.99
C VAL A 509 4.66 28.20 -21.02
N LEU A 510 4.51 27.88 -22.31
CA LEU A 510 4.47 28.84 -23.41
C LEU A 510 3.09 29.49 -23.59
N LEU A 511 2.01 28.80 -23.19
CA LEU A 511 0.62 29.27 -23.32
C LEU A 511 0.34 30.62 -22.63
N GLY A 512 1.11 31.00 -21.62
CA GLY A 512 1.01 32.31 -20.95
C GLY A 512 1.56 33.51 -21.74
N GLN A 513 2.09 33.31 -22.95
CA GLN A 513 2.80 34.36 -23.71
C GLN A 513 2.06 34.86 -24.97
N HIS A 514 0.85 34.36 -25.25
CA HIS A 514 0.10 34.74 -26.46
C HIS A 514 -0.74 36.02 -26.25
N ASN A 515 -0.67 36.94 -27.22
CA ASN A 515 -1.30 38.28 -27.15
C ASN A 515 -2.72 38.37 -27.78
N ASP A 516 -3.24 37.27 -28.37
CA ASP A 516 -4.56 37.24 -29.02
C ASP A 516 -5.47 36.15 -28.45
N LEU A 517 -6.67 36.54 -28.03
CA LEU A 517 -7.61 35.69 -27.30
C LEU A 517 -8.18 34.54 -28.14
N ALA A 518 -8.58 34.81 -29.38
CA ALA A 518 -9.22 33.82 -30.23
C ALA A 518 -8.24 32.71 -30.62
N THR A 519 -7.00 33.10 -30.96
CA THR A 519 -5.91 32.17 -31.26
C THR A 519 -5.49 31.38 -30.02
N THR A 520 -5.41 32.02 -28.84
CA THR A 520 -5.08 31.34 -27.58
C THR A 520 -6.15 30.31 -27.20
N ILE A 521 -7.44 30.65 -27.33
CA ILE A 521 -8.54 29.71 -27.07
C ILE A 521 -8.52 28.53 -28.04
N GLN A 522 -8.35 28.77 -29.36
CA GLN A 522 -8.30 27.68 -30.33
C GLN A 522 -7.10 26.75 -30.12
N TYR A 523 -5.91 27.32 -29.92
CA TYR A 523 -4.71 26.54 -29.64
C TYR A 523 -4.88 25.73 -28.34
N PHE A 524 -5.47 26.35 -27.31
CA PHE A 524 -5.71 25.72 -26.03
C PHE A 524 -6.75 24.59 -26.10
N LEU A 525 -7.85 24.76 -26.84
CA LEU A 525 -8.84 23.70 -27.05
C LEU A 525 -8.26 22.52 -27.83
N SER A 526 -7.42 22.79 -28.84
CA SER A 526 -6.69 21.75 -29.58
C SER A 526 -5.74 21.00 -28.66
N PHE A 527 -4.95 21.73 -27.87
CA PHE A 527 -4.00 21.19 -26.90
C PHE A 527 -4.67 20.33 -25.82
N LEU A 528 -5.79 20.78 -25.27
CA LEU A 528 -6.57 20.00 -24.31
C LEU A 528 -7.16 18.73 -24.92
N GLU A 529 -7.63 18.80 -26.17
CA GLU A 529 -8.18 17.64 -26.86
C GLU A 529 -7.09 16.61 -27.19
N GLU A 530 -5.88 17.06 -27.53
CA GLU A 530 -4.71 16.19 -27.69
C GLU A 530 -4.33 15.46 -26.39
N ILE A 531 -4.19 16.18 -25.27
CA ILE A 531 -3.94 15.55 -23.96
C ILE A 531 -5.08 14.60 -23.60
N ARG A 532 -6.33 14.98 -23.88
CA ARG A 532 -7.50 14.13 -23.62
C ARG A 532 -7.44 12.82 -24.40
N LEU A 533 -7.13 12.87 -25.69
CA LEU A 533 -6.99 11.69 -26.53
C LEU A 533 -5.87 10.79 -26.03
N ASP A 534 -4.73 11.36 -25.63
CA ASP A 534 -3.61 10.59 -25.07
C ASP A 534 -3.96 9.93 -23.72
N VAL A 535 -4.70 10.62 -22.83
CA VAL A 535 -5.19 10.05 -21.56
C VAL A 535 -6.18 8.90 -21.82
N ALA A 536 -7.16 9.11 -22.72
CA ALA A 536 -8.16 8.10 -23.07
C ALA A 536 -7.49 6.86 -23.67
N ASN A 537 -6.63 7.05 -24.67
CA ASN A 537 -5.88 5.98 -25.31
C ASN A 537 -4.96 5.24 -24.33
N CYS A 538 -4.45 5.91 -23.29
CA CYS A 538 -3.57 5.29 -22.29
C CYS A 538 -4.39 4.46 -21.30
N SER A 539 -5.57 4.97 -20.93
CA SER A 539 -6.53 4.26 -20.09
C SER A 539 -7.09 3.02 -20.82
N ASP A 540 -7.38 3.13 -22.12
CA ASP A 540 -7.80 1.98 -22.93
C ASP A 540 -6.66 0.96 -23.05
N ARG A 541 -5.41 1.39 -23.22
CA ARG A 541 -4.24 0.50 -23.22
C ARG A 541 -4.09 -0.23 -21.88
N ASN A 542 -4.24 0.46 -20.75
CA ASN A 542 -4.24 -0.17 -19.43
C ASN A 542 -5.34 -1.22 -19.31
N ARG A 543 -6.58 -0.88 -19.67
CA ARG A 543 -7.71 -1.84 -19.68
C ARG A 543 -7.43 -3.07 -20.54
N THR A 544 -6.77 -2.92 -21.69
CA THR A 544 -6.35 -4.05 -22.53
C THR A 544 -5.34 -4.94 -21.81
N LEU A 545 -4.33 -4.36 -21.16
CA LEU A 545 -3.33 -5.13 -20.41
C LEU A 545 -3.94 -5.81 -19.17
N ASP A 546 -4.89 -5.15 -18.51
CA ASP A 546 -5.63 -5.73 -17.38
C ASP A 546 -6.54 -6.88 -17.83
N ALA A 547 -7.20 -6.76 -18.98
CA ALA A 547 -8.01 -7.83 -19.56
C ALA A 547 -7.15 -9.05 -19.95
N ILE A 548 -5.96 -8.80 -20.52
CA ILE A 548 -4.96 -9.84 -20.77
C ILE A 548 -4.55 -10.49 -19.43
N GLY A 549 -4.31 -9.70 -18.40
CA GLY A 549 -3.94 -10.19 -17.08
C GLY A 549 -5.03 -11.06 -16.43
N ALA A 550 -6.27 -10.58 -16.43
CA ALA A 550 -7.44 -11.29 -15.92
C ALA A 550 -7.67 -12.62 -16.68
N TYR A 551 -7.50 -12.61 -18.00
CA TYR A 551 -7.58 -13.81 -18.83
C TYR A 551 -6.53 -14.86 -18.42
N LEU A 552 -5.27 -14.44 -18.27
CA LEU A 552 -4.17 -15.31 -17.82
C LEU A 552 -4.45 -15.89 -16.41
N CYS A 553 -4.98 -15.09 -15.49
CA CYS A 553 -5.36 -15.53 -14.14
C CYS A 553 -6.54 -16.53 -14.13
N SER A 554 -7.54 -16.33 -14.99
CA SER A 554 -8.75 -17.16 -15.05
C SER A 554 -8.52 -18.62 -15.49
N ARG A 555 -7.44 -18.88 -16.25
CA ARG A 555 -7.06 -20.19 -16.76
C ARG A 555 -6.14 -20.99 -15.81
N HIS A 556 -6.01 -20.57 -14.55
CA HIS A 556 -5.11 -21.18 -13.54
C HIS A 556 -3.62 -21.19 -13.95
N TRP A 557 -3.20 -20.22 -14.76
CA TRP A 557 -1.83 -20.13 -15.28
C TRP A 557 -0.79 -19.76 -14.20
N PRO A 558 -1.24 -19.35 -13.00
CA PRO A 558 -0.72 -19.90 -11.75
C PRO A 558 -1.71 -19.85 -10.57
N LYS A 559 -2.12 -21.01 -10.02
CA LYS A 559 -2.74 -21.07 -8.68
C LYS A 559 -1.75 -20.87 -7.51
N ALA A 560 -0.48 -20.56 -7.81
CA ALA A 560 0.61 -20.35 -6.85
C ALA A 560 1.27 -18.95 -6.93
N ILE A 561 0.67 -17.99 -7.65
CA ILE A 561 1.12 -16.60 -7.67
C ILE A 561 -0.11 -15.74 -7.37
N SER A 562 -0.09 -15.07 -6.21
CA SER A 562 -1.02 -13.99 -5.84
C SER A 562 -1.19 -13.02 -7.01
N PRO A 563 -2.38 -12.43 -7.25
CA PRO A 563 -2.56 -11.43 -8.30
C PRO A 563 -1.57 -10.27 -8.07
N ASP A 564 -0.66 -10.14 -9.02
CA ASP A 564 0.08 -8.95 -9.45
C ASP A 564 1.32 -8.42 -8.66
N PRO A 565 2.09 -7.47 -9.24
CA PRO A 565 3.49 -7.57 -9.70
C PRO A 565 4.53 -7.24 -8.60
N PRO A 566 5.84 -7.44 -8.84
CA PRO A 566 6.89 -7.01 -7.91
C PRO A 566 6.99 -5.47 -7.91
N ALA A 567 6.76 -4.87 -6.74
CA ALA A 567 6.82 -3.43 -6.49
C ALA A 567 8.21 -3.02 -5.97
N GLU A 568 9.25 -3.27 -6.76
CA GLU A 568 10.57 -2.64 -6.60
C GLU A 568 10.82 -1.79 -7.85
N PHE A 569 11.43 -0.61 -7.70
CA PHE A 569 11.67 0.44 -8.72
C PHE A 569 10.62 1.53 -8.92
N VAL A 570 10.36 2.35 -7.89
CA VAL A 570 10.00 3.78 -8.09
C VAL A 570 10.84 4.73 -7.20
N ALA A 571 11.72 4.23 -6.33
CA ALA A 571 12.44 5.07 -5.38
C ALA A 571 13.82 5.59 -5.83
N ASP A 572 14.42 5.12 -6.95
CA ASP A 572 15.83 5.42 -7.26
C ASP A 572 16.11 6.31 -8.48
N TYR A 573 15.11 6.72 -9.26
CA TYR A 573 15.41 7.38 -10.55
C TYR A 573 15.74 8.89 -10.49
N LEU A 574 15.91 9.49 -9.29
CA LEU A 574 16.32 10.89 -9.14
C LEU A 574 17.59 11.12 -8.32
N ALA A 575 18.36 10.08 -7.98
CA ALA A 575 19.62 10.25 -7.28
C ALA A 575 20.80 9.65 -8.06
N THR A 576 21.53 10.56 -8.72
CA THR A 576 22.99 10.49 -8.98
C THR A 576 23.54 9.49 -10.00
N SER A 577 24.32 10.07 -10.91
CA SER A 577 25.38 9.46 -11.69
C SER A 577 26.32 8.53 -10.90
N ALA A 578 26.65 7.38 -11.51
CA ALA A 578 27.84 6.54 -11.31
C ALA A 578 28.01 5.76 -9.97
N TYR A 579 28.45 4.50 -10.12
CA TYR A 579 28.78 3.47 -9.09
C TYR A 579 27.53 2.91 -8.37
N ASP A 580 27.30 1.61 -8.16
CA ASP A 580 28.18 0.45 -8.08
C ASP A 580 27.35 -0.85 -8.19
N TRP A 581 27.96 -1.95 -8.64
CA TRP A 581 27.38 -3.29 -8.67
C TRP A 581 27.66 -4.00 -7.33
N GLN A 582 26.64 -4.50 -6.61
CA GLN A 582 26.64 -5.80 -5.90
C GLN A 582 25.46 -5.99 -4.92
N VAL A 583 25.15 -7.28 -4.68
CA VAL A 583 24.31 -7.93 -3.63
C VAL A 583 22.90 -8.32 -4.12
N ARG A 584 22.74 -9.51 -4.73
CA ARG A 584 22.43 -10.86 -4.16
C ARG A 584 20.99 -10.96 -3.61
N GLU A 585 20.11 -11.64 -4.36
CA GLU A 585 19.73 -13.08 -4.22
C GLU A 585 18.83 -13.33 -3.00
N ASP A 586 17.56 -13.65 -3.27
CA ASP A 586 16.68 -14.47 -2.43
C ASP A 586 15.60 -15.09 -3.35
N GLU A 587 16.01 -16.06 -4.17
CA GLU A 587 15.14 -17.07 -4.78
C GLU A 587 15.04 -18.27 -3.83
N GLU A 588 13.83 -18.68 -3.45
CA GLU A 588 13.55 -20.04 -2.99
C GLU A 588 12.27 -20.58 -3.65
N LEU A 589 12.49 -21.30 -4.75
CA LEU A 589 11.83 -22.52 -5.26
C LEU A 589 10.52 -22.97 -4.61
N LEU A 590 9.42 -22.90 -5.39
CA LEU A 590 8.23 -23.74 -5.23
C LEU A 590 8.40 -25.03 -6.05
N ASN A 591 8.77 -26.12 -5.37
CA ASN A 591 8.56 -27.49 -5.88
C ASN A 591 7.18 -27.96 -5.43
N GLY A 592 6.32 -28.30 -6.38
CA GLY A 592 5.04 -28.96 -6.16
C GLY A 592 4.49 -29.47 -7.48
N ASP A 593 4.52 -30.80 -7.64
CA ASP A 593 3.98 -31.53 -8.78
C ASP A 593 2.48 -31.22 -8.97
N ASP A 594 2.13 -30.55 -10.07
CA ASP A 594 0.77 -30.56 -10.62
C ASP A 594 0.84 -31.10 -12.05
N GLU A 595 0.06 -32.16 -12.30
CA GLU A 595 0.01 -32.94 -13.54
C GLU A 595 -0.26 -32.07 -14.77
N LEU A 596 0.51 -32.34 -15.84
CA LEU A 596 0.40 -31.75 -17.17
C LEU A 596 -1.03 -31.93 -17.74
N VAL A 597 -1.77 -30.83 -17.87
CA VAL A 597 -2.91 -30.75 -18.78
C VAL A 597 -2.41 -30.06 -20.06
N GLU A 598 -2.16 -30.86 -21.09
CA GLU A 598 -1.91 -30.36 -22.45
C GLU A 598 -3.18 -29.66 -22.96
N PHE A 599 -3.03 -28.41 -23.42
CA PHE A 599 -4.12 -27.65 -24.05
C PHE A 599 -4.12 -27.86 -25.58
N SER A 600 -5.33 -27.86 -26.15
CA SER A 600 -5.56 -28.13 -27.57
C SER A 600 -5.35 -26.89 -28.45
N ASP A 601 -5.08 -27.09 -29.74
CA ASP A 601 -4.96 -26.02 -30.77
C ASP A 601 -6.15 -25.03 -30.79
N ASN A 602 -7.29 -25.44 -30.23
CA ASN A 602 -8.49 -24.63 -30.13
C ASN A 602 -8.35 -23.47 -29.12
N ASP A 603 -7.48 -23.59 -28.12
CA ASP A 603 -7.24 -22.52 -27.14
C ASP A 603 -6.33 -21.41 -27.71
N VAL A 604 -5.41 -21.76 -28.61
CA VAL A 604 -4.55 -20.81 -29.34
C VAL A 604 -5.36 -19.99 -30.33
N ALA A 605 -6.26 -20.65 -31.08
CA ALA A 605 -7.16 -19.98 -32.01
C ALA A 605 -8.16 -19.03 -31.32
N ASN A 606 -8.53 -19.31 -30.07
CA ASN A 606 -9.42 -18.44 -29.29
C ASN A 606 -8.71 -17.20 -28.74
N ILE A 607 -7.42 -17.29 -28.37
CA ILE A 607 -6.62 -16.14 -27.97
C ILE A 607 -6.35 -15.24 -29.19
N GLN A 608 -5.99 -15.83 -30.33
CA GLN A 608 -5.85 -15.07 -31.59
C GLN A 608 -7.17 -14.45 -32.03
N ARG A 609 -8.31 -15.14 -31.95
CA ARG A 609 -9.63 -14.54 -32.21
C ARG A 609 -9.98 -13.43 -31.23
N LEU A 610 -9.67 -13.56 -29.95
CA LEU A 610 -9.94 -12.52 -28.97
C LEU A 610 -9.12 -11.26 -29.27
N ILE A 611 -7.86 -11.43 -29.68
CA ILE A 611 -6.97 -10.35 -30.14
C ILE A 611 -7.48 -9.74 -31.46
N GLU A 612 -7.94 -10.56 -32.41
CA GLU A 612 -8.44 -10.11 -33.72
C GLU A 612 -9.82 -9.44 -33.63
N ASP A 613 -10.77 -9.99 -32.86
CA ASP A 613 -12.11 -9.43 -32.66
C ASP A 613 -12.03 -8.05 -31.99
N ILE A 614 -11.15 -7.89 -31.00
CA ILE A 614 -10.95 -6.62 -30.28
C ILE A 614 -10.18 -5.59 -31.12
N CYS A 615 -9.16 -6.02 -31.87
CA CYS A 615 -8.47 -5.13 -32.84
C CYS A 615 -9.39 -4.71 -34.00
N SER A 616 -10.39 -5.52 -34.35
CA SER A 616 -11.35 -5.20 -35.42
C SER A 616 -12.41 -4.17 -35.01
N GLU A 617 -12.79 -4.11 -33.73
CA GLU A 617 -13.67 -3.03 -33.21
C GLU A 617 -12.92 -1.70 -33.06
N SER A 618 -11.60 -1.72 -32.87
CA SER A 618 -10.73 -0.53 -32.82
C SER A 618 -10.45 0.11 -34.20
N LEU A 619 -10.70 -0.59 -35.31
CA LEU A 619 -10.39 -0.12 -36.67
C LEU A 619 -11.64 0.33 -37.47
N ALA A 620 -12.85 0.02 -37.00
CA ALA A 620 -14.10 0.28 -37.72
C ALA A 620 -14.54 1.76 -37.77
N ASP A 621 -13.97 2.66 -36.94
CA ASP A 621 -14.27 4.10 -36.99
C ASP A 621 -13.22 4.94 -37.76
N SER A 622 -12.33 4.29 -38.54
CA SER A 622 -11.32 4.99 -39.34
C SER A 622 -11.60 5.09 -40.84
N GLU A 623 -12.74 4.61 -41.35
CA GLU A 623 -13.17 4.90 -42.72
C GLU A 623 -13.83 6.29 -42.85
N ILE A 624 -13.02 7.35 -42.87
CA ILE A 624 -13.37 8.55 -43.63
C ILE A 624 -12.65 8.45 -44.97
N SER A 625 -13.43 8.00 -45.96
CA SER A 625 -13.06 8.01 -47.37
C SER A 625 -12.66 9.43 -47.81
N TYR A 626 -11.42 9.59 -48.26
CA TYR A 626 -11.04 10.69 -49.15
C TYR A 626 -11.76 10.49 -50.49
N VAL A 627 -12.75 11.34 -50.77
CA VAL A 627 -13.33 11.49 -52.11
C VAL A 627 -12.28 12.13 -53.00
N GLN A 628 -12.02 11.45 -54.11
CA GLN A 628 -11.23 11.90 -55.26
C GLN A 628 -11.81 13.18 -55.85
N GLU A 629 -10.95 14.11 -56.26
CA GLU A 629 -11.15 14.93 -57.45
C GLU A 629 -9.76 15.34 -57.99
N GLU A 630 -9.32 14.63 -59.04
CA GLU A 630 -8.41 15.14 -60.07
C GLU A 630 -9.26 15.54 -61.29
N GLU A 631 -8.90 16.67 -61.89
CA GLU A 631 -9.43 17.37 -63.10
C GLU A 631 -10.75 18.15 -63.01
#